data_AF-A0A4V3MSR1-F1
#
_entry.id   AF-A0A4V3MSR1-F1
#
_cell.length_a   1.000
_cell.length_b   1.000
_cell.length_c   1.000
_cell.angle_alpha   90.00
_cell.angle_beta   90.00
_cell.angle_gamma   90.00
#
_symmetry.space_group_name_H-M   'P 1'
#
loop_
_entity.id
_entity.type
_entity.pdbx_description
1 polymer ?
#
loop_
_entity_poly.entity_id
_entity_poly.type
_entity_poly.pdbx_seq_one_letter_code
_entity_poly.pdbx_strand_id
1 'polypeptide(L)' 'VEPNTSIIRKNDYRDLIGHFIAASPSLARTEAIVQRAVSLIDWSITPFPTLGEQEQSAAP' A
#
# COMPACT_ATOMS: atom_id res chain seq x y z
N VAL A 1 0.82 13.01 -11.30
CA VAL A 1 0.92 12.34 -9.99
C VAL A 1 2.06 13.04 -9.26
N GLU A 2 1.76 13.75 -8.18
CA GLU A 2 2.78 14.37 -7.33
C GLU A 2 3.18 13.38 -6.22
N PRO A 3 4.43 13.42 -5.73
CA PRO A 3 4.84 12.61 -4.59
C PRO A 3 3.90 12.79 -3.39
N ASN A 4 3.59 11.71 -2.67
CA ASN A 4 2.73 11.70 -1.47
C ASN A 4 1.24 12.05 -1.69
N THR A 5 0.76 12.09 -2.94
CA THR A 5 -0.68 12.17 -3.21
C THR A 5 -1.37 10.90 -2.70
N SER A 6 -2.46 11.04 -1.94
CA SER A 6 -3.25 9.91 -1.44
C SER A 6 -3.80 9.07 -2.59
N ILE A 7 -3.59 7.75 -2.52
CA ILE A 7 -4.03 6.79 -3.53
C ILE A 7 -5.43 6.30 -3.18
N ILE A 8 -6.44 6.68 -3.98
CA ILE A 8 -7.81 6.19 -3.82
C ILE A 8 -7.93 4.81 -4.46
N ARG A 9 -8.21 3.79 -3.63
CA ARG A 9 -8.60 2.45 -4.09
C ARG A 9 -10.10 2.44 -4.43
N LYS A 10 -10.45 2.17 -5.69
CA LYS A 10 -11.81 2.10 -6.21
C LYS A 10 -12.50 0.74 -6.02
N ASN A 11 -11.82 -0.19 -5.36
CA ASN A 11 -12.12 -1.61 -5.26
C ASN A 11 -12.31 -2.29 -6.63
N ASP A 12 -11.57 -1.86 -7.66
CA ASP A 12 -11.54 -2.49 -8.98
C ASP A 12 -10.20 -3.21 -9.23
N TYR A 13 -10.09 -3.96 -10.34
CA TYR A 13 -8.88 -4.74 -10.65
C TYR A 13 -7.61 -3.89 -10.86
N ARG A 14 -7.74 -2.57 -10.97
CA ARG A 14 -6.62 -1.61 -11.15
C ARG A 14 -6.07 -1.11 -9.82
N ASP A 15 -6.70 -1.46 -8.70
CA ASP A 15 -6.22 -1.12 -7.36
C ASP A 15 -5.03 -1.96 -6.88
N LEU A 16 -4.58 -2.91 -7.71
CA LEU A 16 -3.37 -3.68 -7.46
C LEU A 16 -2.16 -2.74 -7.51
N ILE A 17 -1.57 -2.50 -6.34
CA ILE A 17 -0.37 -1.65 -6.21
C ILE A 17 0.89 -2.40 -6.70
N GLY A 18 0.87 -3.73 -6.69
CA GLY A 18 1.97 -4.56 -7.18
C GLY A 18 1.69 -6.06 -7.07
N HIS A 19 2.61 -6.86 -7.61
CA HIS A 19 2.54 -8.32 -7.58
C HIS A 19 3.90 -8.90 -7.17
N PHE A 20 3.92 -9.75 -6.13
CA PHE A 20 5.13 -10.43 -5.66
C PHE A 20 5.21 -11.84 -6.22
N ILE A 21 6.33 -12.16 -6.87
CA ILE A 21 6.63 -13.50 -7.35
C ILE A 21 7.86 -13.99 -6.58
N ALA A 22 7.74 -15.16 -5.96
CA ALA A 22 8.85 -15.87 -5.35
C ALA A 22 8.97 -17.26 -5.98
N ALA A 23 10.20 -17.68 -6.25
CA ALA A 23 10.49 -19.00 -6.80
C ALA A 23 11.35 -19.78 -5.81
N SER A 24 10.91 -20.98 -5.47
CA SER A 24 11.68 -21.88 -4.63
C SER A 24 11.20 -23.33 -4.79
N PRO A 25 12.05 -24.33 -4.49
CA PRO A 25 11.69 -25.74 -4.66
C PRO A 25 10.72 -26.27 -3.58
N SER A 26 10.34 -25.45 -2.57
CA SER A 26 9.34 -25.84 -1.58
C SER A 26 8.31 -24.74 -1.33
N LEU A 27 7.05 -25.12 -1.19
CA LEU A 27 5.97 -24.16 -0.95
C LEU A 27 6.22 -23.33 0.32
N ALA A 28 6.59 -23.99 1.42
CA ALA A 28 6.88 -23.32 2.69
C ALA A 28 8.01 -22.26 2.57
N ARG A 29 9.01 -22.51 1.72
CA ARG A 29 10.09 -21.54 1.49
C ARG A 29 9.60 -20.39 0.61
N THR A 30 8.79 -20.68 -0.41
CA THR A 30 8.17 -19.65 -1.25
C THR A 30 7.31 -18.71 -0.41
N GLU A 31 6.47 -19.24 0.48
CA GLU A 31 5.66 -18.45 1.41
C GLU A 31 6.51 -17.56 2.32
N ALA A 32 7.57 -18.12 2.92
CA ALA A 32 8.49 -17.36 3.75
C ALA A 32 9.18 -16.21 2.98
N ILE A 33 9.53 -16.44 1.71
CA ILE A 33 10.13 -15.40 0.85
C ILE A 33 9.12 -14.30 0.54
N VAL A 34 7.88 -14.65 0.19
CA VAL A 34 6.82 -13.66 -0.08
C VAL A 34 6.54 -12.84 1.19
N GLN A 35 6.36 -13.50 2.33
CA GLN A 35 6.09 -12.82 3.61
C GLN A 35 7.22 -11.86 3.98
N ARG A 36 8.47 -12.29 3.79
CA ARG A 36 9.65 -11.45 4.03
C ARG A 36 9.68 -10.26 3.07
N ALA A 37 9.42 -10.46 1.78
CA ALA A 37 9.42 -9.39 0.78
C ALA A 37 8.36 -8.33 1.10
N VAL A 38 7.15 -8.73 1.46
CA VAL A 38 6.09 -7.81 1.90
C VAL A 38 6.52 -7.01 3.12
N SER A 39 7.18 -7.66 4.08
CA SER A 39 7.65 -7.02 5.32
C SER A 39 8.80 -6.04 5.13
N LEU A 40 9.49 -6.07 3.98
CA LEU A 40 10.62 -5.17 3.67
C LEU A 40 10.17 -3.90 2.94
N ILE A 41 8.89 -3.78 2.60
CA ILE A 41 8.39 -2.64 1.83
C ILE A 41 7.71 -1.67 2.77
N ASP A 42 8.45 -0.62 3.08
CA ASP A 42 7.90 0.57 3.72
C ASP A 42 7.24 1.44 2.65
N TRP A 43 5.91 1.49 2.69
CA TRP A 43 5.13 2.30 1.76
C TRP A 43 5.06 3.74 2.25
N SER A 44 5.63 4.69 1.50
CA SER A 44 5.43 6.13 1.72
C SER A 44 4.06 6.63 1.22
N ILE A 45 3.01 5.84 1.41
CA ILE A 45 1.64 6.20 1.02
C ILE A 45 1.01 6.97 2.18
N THR A 46 0.69 8.24 1.94
CA THR A 46 -0.02 9.07 2.92
C THR A 46 -1.40 8.47 3.21
N PRO A 47 -1.68 8.04 4.45
CA PRO A 47 -3.00 7.55 4.81
C PRO A 47 -4.02 8.68 4.65
N PHE A 48 -5.27 8.32 4.38
CA PHE A 48 -6.34 9.32 4.36
C PHE A 48 -6.51 9.92 5.75
N PRO A 49 -6.75 11.24 5.85
CA PRO A 49 -6.99 11.89 7.13
C PRO A 49 -8.22 11.26 7.79
N THR A 50 -8.13 11.03 9.09
CA THR A 50 -9.27 10.65 9.91
C THR A 50 -10.34 11.74 9.82
N LEU A 51 -11.62 11.35 9.72
CA LEU A 51 -12.79 12.20 9.42
C LEU A 51 -12.88 13.51 10.24
N GLY A 52 -12.18 13.64 11.37
CA GLY A 52 -12.15 14.82 12.23
C GLY A 52 -11.08 15.88 11.96
N GLU A 53 -10.14 15.69 11.02
CA GLU A 53 -9.06 16.67 10.76
C GLU A 53 -9.33 17.63 9.59
N GLN A 54 -10.34 17.38 8.76
CA GLN A 54 -10.65 18.19 7.57
C GLN A 54 -11.52 19.43 7.88
N GLU A 55 -12.09 19.57 9.08
CA GLU A 55 -12.89 20.75 9.45
C GLU A 55 -12.07 21.98 9.88
N GLN A 56 -10.76 21.84 10.14
CA GLN A 56 -9.98 22.94 10.72
C GLN A 56 -9.10 23.71 9.71
N SER A 57 -9.02 23.27 8.46
CA SER A 57 -8.26 23.96 7.39
C SER A 57 -9.15 24.72 6.40
N ALA A 58 -10.33 25.16 6.82
CA ALA A 58 -11.19 26.04 6.04
C ALA A 58 -11.79 27.14 6.91
N ALA A 59 -11.00 28.18 7.23
CA ALA A 59 -11.43 29.60 7.34
C ALA A 59 -10.29 30.49 7.88
N PRO A 60 -10.24 31.78 7.50
CA PRO A 60 -10.49 32.42 6.20
C PRO A 60 -9.20 32.95 5.54
#